data_AF-A0A2S8Q3A2-F1
#
_entry.id   AF-A0A2S8Q3A2-F1
#
_cell.length_a   1.000
_cell.length_b   1.000
_cell.length_c   1.000
_cell.angle_alpha   90.00
_cell.angle_beta   90.00
_cell.angle_gamma   90.00
#
_symmetry.space_group_name_H-M   'P 1'
#
loop_
_entity.id
_entity.type
_entity.pdbx_description
1 polymer ?
#
loop_
_entity_poly.entity_id
_entity_poly.type
_entity_poly.pdbx_seq_one_letter_code
_entity_poly.pdbx_strand_id
1 'polypeptide(L)' 'MKIFITSEQKIKLEHLHDTTRDGQVRDRIKAILLASEGWSSMMIAQALRLHQTTVDRHISDYLN' A
#
# COMPACT_ATOMS: atom_id res chain seq x y z
N MET A 1 -5.05 10.74 -0.99
CA MET A 1 -5.94 10.28 0.10
C MET A 1 -5.04 9.80 1.20
N LYS A 2 -5.19 10.28 2.43
CA LYS A 2 -4.35 9.83 3.54
C LYS A 2 -5.12 8.82 4.37
N ILE A 3 -4.63 7.60 4.44
CA ILE A 3 -5.18 6.59 5.34
C ILE A 3 -4.44 6.63 6.67
N PHE A 4 -5.12 6.28 7.76
CA PHE A 4 -4.50 6.19 9.07
C PHE A 4 -4.29 4.73 9.41
N ILE A 5 -3.03 4.36 9.65
CA ILE A 5 -2.65 3.05 10.17
C ILE A 5 -1.92 3.25 11.49
N THR A 6 -2.08 2.31 12.42
CA THR A 6 -1.34 2.35 13.69
C THR A 6 0.12 1.99 13.46
N SER A 7 0.99 2.38 14.40
CA SER A 7 2.42 2.00 14.35
C SER A 7 2.59 0.46 14.33
N GLU A 8 1.75 -0.28 15.04
CA GLU A 8 1.76 -1.75 15.03
C GLU A 8 1.36 -2.32 13.66
N GLN A 9 0.32 -1.78 13.03
CA GLN A 9 -0.07 -2.17 11.68
C GLN A 9 1.06 -1.89 10.67
N LYS A 10 1.74 -0.74 10.79
CA LYS A 10 2.88 -0.39 9.94
C LYS A 10 3.99 -1.43 10.06
N ILE A 11 4.41 -1.76 11.28
CA ILE A 11 5.46 -2.77 11.55
C ILE A 11 5.06 -4.14 10.98
N LYS A 12 3.79 -4.55 11.16
CA LYS A 12 3.29 -5.82 10.64
C LYS A 12 3.32 -5.87 9.11
N LEU A 13 2.95 -4.77 8.44
CA LEU A 13 3.00 -4.65 6.99
C LEU A 13 4.43 -4.70 6.46
N GLU A 14 5.36 -3.99 7.11
CA GLU A 14 6.79 -4.02 6.77
C GLU A 14 7.37 -5.44 6.90
N HIS A 15 7.07 -6.13 8.00
CA HIS A 15 7.47 -7.51 8.20
C HIS A 15 6.88 -8.44 7.11
N LEU A 16 5.60 -8.30 6.78
CA LEU A 16 4.95 -9.12 5.75
C LEU A 16 5.56 -8.89 4.36
N HIS A 17 5.93 -7.65 4.04
CA HIS A 17 6.60 -7.29 2.79
C HIS A 17 7.95 -8.01 2.66
N ASP A 18 8.71 -8.07 3.75
CA ASP A 18 10.04 -8.70 3.77
C ASP A 18 9.96 -10.23 3.60
N THR A 19 8.96 -10.88 4.20
CA THR A 19 8.80 -12.34 4.13
C THR A 19 8.13 -12.82 2.84
N THR A 20 7.25 -12.00 2.26
CA THR A 20 6.50 -12.35 1.05
C THR A 20 7.40 -12.38 -0.17
N ARG A 21 7.17 -13.33 -1.09
CA ARG A 21 7.81 -13.38 -2.42
C ARG A 21 6.86 -13.03 -3.57
N ASP A 22 5.56 -13.03 -3.30
CA ASP A 22 4.55 -12.60 -4.27
C ASP A 22 4.65 -11.08 -4.52
N GLY A 23 4.93 -10.72 -5.78
CA GLY A 23 5.06 -9.33 -6.20
C GLY A 23 3.79 -8.52 -6.02
N GLN A 24 2.62 -9.13 -6.25
CA GLN A 24 1.33 -8.42 -6.11
C GLN A 24 1.04 -8.08 -4.66
N VAL A 25 1.34 -9.01 -3.74
CA VAL A 25 1.18 -8.78 -2.30
C VAL A 25 2.13 -7.69 -1.83
N ARG A 26 3.38 -7.67 -2.31
CA ARG A 26 4.34 -6.59 -1.99
C ARG A 26 3.85 -5.23 -2.48
N ASP A 27 3.32 -5.15 -3.69
CA ASP A 27 2.84 -3.87 -4.23
C ASP A 27 1.57 -3.39 -3.54
N ARG A 28 0.67 -4.29 -3.13
CA ARG A 28 -0.45 -3.97 -2.23
C ARG A 28 0.05 -3.36 -0.92
N ILE A 29 1.04 -3.98 -0.28
CA ILE A 29 1.60 -3.49 0.98
C ILE A 29 2.24 -2.10 0.80
N LYS A 30 3.06 -1.91 -0.24
CA LYS A 30 3.67 -0.62 -0.55
C LYS A 30 2.61 0.47 -0.78
N ALA A 31 1.52 0.15 -1.49
CA ALA A 31 0.43 1.09 -1.72
C ALA A 31 -0.20 1.58 -0.40
N ILE A 32 -0.43 0.66 0.55
CA ILE A 32 -0.97 1.00 1.89
C ILE A 32 0.01 1.88 2.67
N LEU A 33 1.29 1.50 2.71
CA LEU A 33 2.33 2.24 3.43
C LEU A 33 2.47 3.67 2.87
N LEU A 34 2.61 3.83 1.55
CA LEU A 34 2.74 5.13 0.91
C LEU A 34 1.48 6.00 1.08
N ALA A 35 0.29 5.40 1.02
CA ALA A 35 -0.95 6.11 1.29
C ALA A 35 -1.03 6.62 2.74
N SER A 36 -0.49 5.86 3.70
CA SER A 36 -0.40 6.29 5.10
C SER A 36 0.58 7.46 5.30
N GLU A 37 1.62 7.51 4.46
CA GLU A 37 2.61 8.59 4.40
C GLU A 37 2.08 9.84 3.68
N GLY A 38 0.85 9.79 3.14
CA GLY A 38 0.17 10.91 2.51
C GLY A 38 0.38 11.01 1.00
N TRP A 39 0.93 9.98 0.36
CA TRP A 39 1.06 9.96 -1.10
C TRP A 39 -0.32 9.88 -1.75
N SER A 40 -0.49 10.54 -2.91
CA SER A 40 -1.72 10.39 -3.69
C SER A 40 -1.71 9.05 -4.44
N SER A 41 -2.90 8.50 -4.73
CA SER A 41 -3.01 7.27 -5.52
C SER A 41 -2.29 7.37 -6.87
N MET A 42 -2.29 8.55 -7.50
CA MET A 42 -1.55 8.83 -8.73
C MET A 42 -0.02 8.72 -8.53
N MET A 43 0.52 9.29 -7.45
CA MET A 43 1.95 9.20 -7.15
C MET A 43 2.37 7.76 -6.86
N ILE A 44 1.54 7.02 -6.12
CA ILE A 44 1.78 5.61 -5.80
C ILE A 44 1.73 4.77 -7.09
N ALA A 45 0.72 4.98 -7.93
CA ALA A 45 0.57 4.30 -9.21
C ALA A 45 1.78 4.52 -10.11
N GLN A 46 2.27 5.77 -10.18
CA GLN A 46 3.47 6.12 -10.92
C GLN A 46 4.73 5.44 -10.35
N ALA A 47 4.90 5.43 -9.02
CA ALA A 47 6.06 4.85 -8.35
C ALA A 47 6.11 3.32 -8.47
N LEU A 48 4.95 2.66 -8.38
CA LEU A 48 4.82 1.20 -8.47
C LEU A 48 4.62 0.70 -9.91
N ARG A 49 4.49 1.61 -10.89
CA ARG A 49 4.15 1.30 -12.30
C ARG A 49 2.86 0.48 -12.44
N LEU A 50 1.87 0.83 -11.64
CA LEU A 50 0.53 0.24 -11.66
C LEU A 50 -0.49 1.22 -12.23
N HIS A 51 -1.63 0.70 -12.67
CA HIS A 51 -2.77 1.55 -12.97
C HIS A 51 -3.35 2.14 -11.67
N GLN A 52 -3.79 3.40 -11.71
CA GLN A 52 -4.32 4.09 -10.53
C GLN A 52 -5.47 3.33 -9.87
N THR A 53 -6.38 2.76 -10.67
CA THR A 53 -7.52 1.98 -10.15
C THR A 53 -7.11 0.73 -9.37
N THR A 54 -5.95 0.14 -9.69
CA THR A 54 -5.39 -0.99 -8.93
C THR A 54 -4.94 -0.54 -7.55
N VAL A 55 -4.29 0.64 -7.46
CA VAL A 55 -3.89 1.25 -6.19
C VAL A 55 -5.13 1.60 -5.36
N ASP A 56 -6.13 2.22 -5.96
CA ASP A 56 -7.37 2.58 -5.27
C ASP A 56 -8.10 1.35 -4.73
N ARG A 57 -8.13 0.24 -5.50
CA ARG A 57 -8.65 -1.04 -5.05
C ARG A 57 -7.84 -1.59 -3.86
N HIS A 58 -6.51 -1.63 -3.94
CA HIS A 58 -5.67 -2.12 -2.85
C HIS A 58 -5.86 -1.37 -1.53
N ILE A 59 -6.03 -0.05 -1.60
CA ILE A 59 -6.31 0.80 -0.44
C ILE A 59 -7.72 0.51 0.09
N SER A 60 -8.72 0.42 -0.79
CA SER A 60 -10.11 0.15 -0.41
C SER A 60 -10.26 -1.23 0.24
N ASP A 61 -9.64 -2.26 -0.32
CA ASP A 61 -9.62 -3.64 0.21
C ASP A 61 -8.88 -3.76 1.55
N TYR A 62 -8.10 -2.76 1.96
CA TYR A 62 -7.45 -2.73 3.27
C TYR A 62 -8.26 -1.97 4.32
N LEU A 63 -9.09 -1.00 3.89
CA LEU A 63 -9.95 -0.21 4.78
C LEU A 63 -11.29 -0.88 5.10
N ASN A 64 -11.74 -1.78 4.23
CA ASN A 64 -12.91 -2.64 4.43
C ASN A 64 -12.58 -3.82 5.35
#